data_AF-A0A453QEK6-F1
#
_entry.id   AF-A0A453QEK6-F1
#
_cell.length_a   1.000
_cell.length_b   1.000
_cell.length_c   1.000
_cell.angle_alpha   90.00
_cell.angle_beta   90.00
_cell.angle_gamma   90.00
#
_symmetry.space_group_name_H-M   'P 1'
#
loop_
_entity.id
_entity.type
_entity.pdbx_description
1 polymer ?
#
loop_
_entity_poly.entity_id
_entity_poly.type
_entity_poly.pdbx_seq_one_letter_code
_entity_poly.pdbx_strand_id
1 'polypeptide(L)'
;MRWRDRFVFCAEATYKSQAETGEIKGHYLNATAGTCEEMIKRAVFARELGVPIVMHDYLTGGFTANTTLAHYCRDNGLLLHIHRAMHAVIDRQKNHGMHFRVLAKALRMSGGDHIHSGIQ
;
A
#
# COMPACT_ATOMS: atom_id res chain seq x y z
N MET A 1 5.62 17.52 5.56
CA MET A 1 6.11 16.91 4.29
C MET A 1 4.92 16.65 3.37
N ARG A 2 4.85 17.29 2.20
CA ARG A 2 3.79 16.97 1.22
C ARG A 2 4.14 15.67 0.50
N TRP A 3 3.12 14.95 0.04
CA TRP A 3 3.30 13.61 -0.52
C TRP A 3 4.11 13.62 -1.82
N ARG A 4 3.89 14.64 -2.68
CA ARG A 4 4.56 14.73 -3.98
C ARG A 4 6.06 14.92 -3.84
N ASP A 5 6.49 15.82 -2.95
CA ASP A 5 7.91 16.04 -2.66
C ASP A 5 8.57 14.77 -2.14
N ARG A 6 7.91 14.06 -1.21
CA ARG A 6 8.39 12.77 -0.71
C ARG A 6 8.57 11.75 -1.83
N PHE A 7 7.61 11.66 -2.76
CA PHE A 7 7.68 10.70 -3.86
C PHE A 7 8.87 10.98 -4.78
N VAL A 8 9.14 12.26 -5.09
CA VAL A 8 10.31 12.65 -5.91
C VAL A 8 11.62 12.22 -5.24
N PHE A 9 11.83 12.62 -3.98
CA PHE A 9 13.09 12.31 -3.27
C PHE A 9 13.25 10.80 -3.00
N CYS A 10 12.17 10.07 -2.73
CA CYS A 10 12.23 8.62 -2.55
C CYS A 10 12.54 7.89 -3.87
N ALA A 11 12.02 8.36 -5.01
CA ALA A 11 12.35 7.79 -6.32
C ALA A 11 13.84 8.01 -6.64
N GLU A 12 14.35 9.23 -6.43
CA GLU A 12 15.78 9.53 -6.59
C GLU A 12 16.66 8.60 -5.73
N ALA A 13 16.34 8.45 -4.44
CA ALA A 13 17.08 7.57 -3.54
C ALA A 13 16.99 6.09 -3.96
N THR A 14 15.84 5.65 -4.45
CA THR A 14 15.63 4.27 -4.93
C THR A 14 16.52 3.99 -6.14
N TYR A 15 16.56 4.89 -7.12
CA TYR A 15 17.38 4.69 -8.31
C TYR A 15 18.88 4.86 -8.05
N LYS A 16 19.27 5.80 -7.18
CA LYS A 16 20.65 5.94 -6.73
C LYS A 16 21.17 4.66 -6.09
N SER A 17 20.44 4.13 -5.10
CA SER A 17 20.85 2.90 -4.40
C SER A 17 20.81 1.67 -5.31
N GLN A 18 19.82 1.57 -6.22
CA GLN A 18 19.79 0.49 -7.22
C GLN A 18 20.99 0.54 -8.17
N ALA A 19 21.38 1.73 -8.63
CA ALA A 19 22.56 1.89 -9.48
C ALA A 19 23.87 1.54 -8.74
N GLU A 20 23.96 1.88 -7.45
CA GLU A 20 25.13 1.58 -6.62
C GLU A 20 25.27 0.08 -6.30
N THR A 21 24.17 -0.65 -6.09
CA THR A 21 24.22 -2.07 -5.69
C THR A 21 24.00 -3.06 -6.82
N GLY A 22 23.42 -2.66 -7.95
CA GLY A 22 23.04 -3.57 -9.04
C GLY A 22 21.84 -4.48 -8.73
N GLU A 23 21.12 -4.24 -7.63
CA GLU A 23 19.96 -5.02 -7.22
C GLU A 23 18.69 -4.17 -7.32
N ILE A 24 17.55 -4.78 -7.67
CA ILE A 24 16.27 -4.07 -7.71
C ILE A 24 15.94 -3.50 -6.32
N LYS A 25 15.61 -2.21 -6.27
CA LYS A 25 15.17 -1.51 -5.06
C LYS A 25 13.76 -0.97 -5.24
N GLY A 26 13.08 -0.74 -4.12
CA GLY A 26 11.75 -0.14 -4.09
C GLY A 26 11.48 0.51 -2.75
N HIS A 27 10.59 1.52 -2.75
CA HIS A 27 10.09 2.15 -1.55
C HIS A 27 8.56 2.19 -1.61
N TYR A 28 7.90 1.77 -0.54
CA TYR A 28 6.45 1.68 -0.49
C TYR A 28 5.82 3.07 -0.39
N LEU A 29 5.60 3.72 -1.55
CA LEU A 29 5.03 5.06 -1.61
C LEU A 29 3.55 5.04 -1.20
N ASN A 30 3.24 5.63 -0.04
CA ASN A 30 1.89 5.56 0.53
C ASN A 30 0.85 6.40 -0.27
N ALA A 31 -0.11 5.69 -0.87
CA ALA A 31 -1.23 6.21 -1.63
C ALA A 31 -2.50 6.45 -0.78
N THR A 32 -2.55 6.00 0.49
CA THR A 32 -3.67 6.27 1.41
C THR A 32 -3.99 7.77 1.44
N ALA A 33 -5.25 8.11 1.17
CA ALA A 33 -5.75 9.48 1.09
C ALA A 33 -7.17 9.59 1.65
N GLY A 34 -7.63 10.82 1.87
CA GLY A 34 -8.99 11.09 2.38
C GLY A 34 -10.10 10.92 1.34
N THR A 35 -9.78 10.86 0.05
CA THR A 35 -10.73 10.58 -1.04
C THR A 35 -10.10 9.66 -2.08
N CYS A 36 -10.94 8.99 -2.88
CA CYS A 36 -10.46 8.09 -3.93
C CYS A 36 -9.69 8.84 -5.04
N GLU A 37 -10.10 10.06 -5.36
CA GLU A 37 -9.45 10.90 -6.38
C GLU A 37 -8.02 11.23 -5.98
N GLU A 38 -7.81 11.63 -4.72
CA GLU A 38 -6.46 11.91 -4.21
C GLU A 38 -5.63 10.62 -4.05
N MET A 39 -6.26 9.49 -3.73
CA MET A 39 -5.58 8.19 -3.71
C MET A 39 -5.06 7.80 -5.09
N ILE A 40 -5.92 7.88 -6.12
CA ILE A 40 -5.54 7.56 -7.50
C ILE A 40 -4.52 8.55 -8.04
N LYS A 41 -4.66 9.85 -7.76
CA LYS A 41 -3.66 10.87 -8.15
C LYS A 41 -2.26 10.54 -7.63
N ARG A 42 -2.15 9.99 -6.42
CA ARG A 42 -0.87 9.53 -5.86
C ARG A 42 -0.34 8.30 -6.59
N ALA A 43 -1.20 7.31 -6.85
CA ALA A 43 -0.82 6.09 -7.56
C ALA A 43 -0.39 6.38 -9.02
N VAL A 44 -1.06 7.33 -9.70
CA VAL A 44 -0.68 7.83 -11.02
C VAL A 44 0.71 8.44 -10.99
N PHE A 45 1.00 9.30 -10.02
CA PHE A 45 2.33 9.90 -9.93
C PHE A 45 3.42 8.87 -9.60
N ALA A 46 3.14 7.86 -8.77
CA ALA A 46 4.08 6.76 -8.55
C ALA A 46 4.38 5.98 -9.83
N ARG A 47 3.34 5.73 -10.66
CA ARG A 47 3.47 5.11 -11.98
C ARG A 47 4.30 5.97 -12.94
N GLU A 48 4.07 7.28 -12.97
CA GLU A 48 4.85 8.22 -13.78
C GLU A 48 6.33 8.26 -13.38
N LEU A 49 6.63 8.12 -12.09
CA LEU A 49 7.99 8.02 -11.57
C LEU A 49 8.65 6.67 -11.90
N GLY A 50 7.91 5.66 -12.35
CA GLY A 50 8.43 4.35 -12.73
C GLY A 50 8.84 3.47 -11.54
N VAL A 51 8.37 3.78 -10.32
CA VAL A 51 8.70 2.97 -9.13
C VAL A 51 7.93 1.64 -9.14
N PRO A 52 8.46 0.57 -8.55
CA PRO A 52 7.85 -0.76 -8.67
C PRO A 52 6.67 -1.02 -7.72
N ILE A 53 6.50 -0.21 -6.66
CA ILE A 53 5.61 -0.55 -5.55
C ILE A 53 5.02 0.68 -4.85
N VAL A 54 3.76 0.57 -4.44
CA VAL A 54 3.04 1.54 -3.59
C VAL A 54 2.50 0.85 -2.34
N MET A 55 1.94 1.61 -1.41
CA MET A 55 1.20 1.04 -0.27
C MET A 55 -0.14 1.70 0.01
N HIS A 56 -0.99 0.95 0.72
CA HIS A 56 -2.31 1.40 1.16
C HIS A 56 -2.68 0.84 2.54
N ASP A 57 -3.36 1.66 3.35
CA ASP A 57 -3.91 1.30 4.65
C ASP A 57 -5.37 0.85 4.48
N TYR A 58 -5.58 -0.42 4.10
CA TYR A 58 -6.88 -0.88 3.59
C TYR A 58 -8.07 -0.76 4.56
N LEU A 59 -7.84 -0.86 5.88
CA LEU A 59 -8.93 -0.74 6.85
C LEU A 59 -9.34 0.72 7.05
N THR A 60 -8.36 1.61 7.19
CA THR A 60 -8.63 3.04 7.42
C THR A 60 -9.02 3.77 6.13
N GLY A 61 -8.48 3.35 4.98
CA GLY A 61 -8.92 3.82 3.66
C GLY A 61 -10.22 3.15 3.19
N GLY A 62 -10.52 1.95 3.71
CA GLY A 62 -11.73 1.19 3.41
C GLY A 62 -11.58 0.23 2.21
N PHE A 63 -12.37 -0.85 2.25
CA PHE A 63 -12.35 -1.90 1.23
C PHE A 63 -12.73 -1.40 -0.17
N THR A 64 -13.67 -0.46 -0.28
CA THR A 64 -14.07 0.11 -1.57
C THR A 64 -12.89 0.81 -2.24
N ALA A 65 -12.18 1.69 -1.51
CA ALA A 65 -11.00 2.36 -2.01
C ALA A 65 -9.87 1.38 -2.32
N ASN A 66 -9.64 0.39 -1.44
CA ASN A 66 -8.62 -0.63 -1.66
C ASN A 66 -8.86 -1.43 -2.94
N THR A 67 -10.10 -1.85 -3.20
CA THR A 67 -10.44 -2.63 -4.40
C THR A 67 -10.18 -1.81 -5.66
N THR A 68 -10.58 -0.54 -5.67
CA THR A 68 -10.28 0.39 -6.76
C THR A 68 -8.77 0.53 -6.98
N LEU A 69 -7.99 0.69 -5.92
CA LEU A 69 -6.54 0.80 -6.02
C LEU A 69 -5.90 -0.51 -6.50
N ALA A 70 -6.38 -1.66 -6.05
CA ALA A 70 -5.88 -2.97 -6.49
C ALA A 70 -6.10 -3.19 -7.99
N HIS A 71 -7.26 -2.80 -8.52
CA HIS A 71 -7.51 -2.83 -9.96
C HIS A 71 -6.56 -1.90 -10.72
N TYR A 72 -6.41 -0.65 -10.25
CA TYR A 72 -5.46 0.29 -10.85
C TYR A 72 -4.03 -0.26 -10.88
N CYS A 73 -3.56 -0.84 -9.76
CA CYS A 73 -2.24 -1.46 -9.65
C CYS A 73 -2.06 -2.61 -10.62
N ARG A 74 -3.07 -3.48 -10.78
CA ARG A 74 -3.06 -4.58 -11.76
C ARG A 74 -2.87 -4.07 -13.18
N ASP A 75 -3.64 -3.06 -13.58
CA ASP A 75 -3.64 -2.53 -14.94
C ASP A 75 -2.37 -1.72 -15.27
N ASN A 76 -1.65 -1.26 -14.23
CA ASN A 76 -0.47 -0.39 -14.37
C ASN A 76 0.85 -1.04 -13.93
N GLY A 77 0.84 -2.33 -13.57
CA GLY A 77 2.06 -3.06 -13.19
C GLY A 77 2.72 -2.55 -11.90
N LEU A 78 1.94 -1.98 -10.97
CA LEU A 78 2.43 -1.58 -9.65
C LEU A 78 2.16 -2.69 -8.62
N LEU A 79 3.18 -3.08 -7.87
CA LEU A 79 2.97 -3.90 -6.68
C LEU A 79 2.25 -3.07 -5.60
N LEU A 80 1.39 -3.73 -4.82
CA LEU A 80 0.56 -3.12 -3.78
C LEU A 80 0.84 -3.74 -2.42
N HIS A 81 1.64 -3.05 -1.61
CA HIS A 81 1.87 -3.41 -0.21
C HIS A 81 0.71 -2.96 0.67
N ILE A 82 0.09 -3.87 1.42
CA ILE A 82 -0.99 -3.51 2.33
C ILE A 82 -0.53 -3.45 3.79
N HIS A 83 -0.78 -2.28 4.38
CA HIS A 83 -0.63 -2.07 5.79
C HIS A 83 -1.97 -2.23 6.52
N ARG A 84 -1.95 -2.84 7.71
CA ARG A 84 -3.17 -3.21 8.46
C ARG A 84 -3.50 -2.25 9.59
N ALA A 85 -3.22 -0.95 9.42
CA ALA A 85 -3.57 0.06 10.42
C ALA A 85 -5.01 -0.13 10.94
N MET A 86 -5.24 0.08 12.24
CA MET A 86 -6.52 -0.14 12.93
C MET A 86 -6.93 -1.61 13.18
N HIS A 87 -6.23 -2.63 12.65
CA HIS A 87 -6.67 -4.04 12.83
C HIS A 87 -6.86 -4.46 14.30
N ALA A 88 -5.96 -4.05 15.19
CA ALA A 88 -6.01 -4.39 16.62
C ALA A 88 -7.20 -3.78 17.38
N VAL A 89 -7.88 -2.79 16.80
CA VAL A 89 -9.16 -2.29 17.33
C VAL A 89 -10.24 -3.36 17.18
N ILE A 90 -10.13 -4.21 16.16
CA ILE A 90 -11.14 -5.20 15.77
C ILE A 90 -10.74 -6.61 16.20
N ASP A 91 -9.45 -6.95 16.15
CA ASP A 91 -9.00 -8.35 16.22
C ASP A 91 -8.24 -8.75 17.49
N ARG A 92 -8.08 -7.82 18.45
CA ARG A 92 -7.24 -8.04 19.64
C ARG A 92 -7.92 -8.86 20.74
N GLN A 93 -9.19 -8.58 21.01
CA GLN A 93 -9.90 -9.18 22.14
C GLN A 93 -10.49 -10.53 21.75
N LYS A 94 -10.26 -11.56 22.58
CA LYS A 94 -10.75 -12.92 22.31
C LYS A 94 -12.28 -13.05 22.40
N ASN A 95 -12.92 -12.19 23.18
CA ASN A 95 -14.34 -12.26 23.52
C ASN A 95 -15.24 -11.37 22.66
N HIS A 96 -14.70 -10.42 21.90
CA HIS A 96 -15.47 -9.57 21.00
C HIS A 96 -14.60 -9.04 19.86
N GLY A 97 -15.14 -9.07 18.64
CA GLY A 97 -14.46 -8.56 17.44
C GLY A 97 -14.40 -9.58 16.31
N MET A 98 -13.46 -9.38 15.38
CA MET A 98 -13.21 -10.28 14.25
C MET A 98 -11.75 -10.69 14.24
N HIS A 99 -11.48 -11.99 14.39
CA HIS A 99 -10.11 -12.49 14.38
C HIS A 99 -9.39 -12.14 13.05
N PHE A 100 -8.11 -11.74 13.12
CA PHE A 100 -7.32 -11.26 11.98
C PHE A 100 -7.36 -12.17 10.74
N ARG A 101 -7.42 -13.49 10.93
CA ARG A 101 -7.58 -14.48 9.85
C ARG A 101 -8.75 -14.16 8.88
N VAL A 102 -9.82 -13.56 9.38
CA VAL A 102 -10.97 -13.14 8.55
C VAL A 102 -10.58 -11.92 7.72
N LEU A 103 -9.97 -10.92 8.36
CA LEU A 103 -9.48 -9.71 7.69
C LEU A 103 -8.42 -10.03 6.63
N ALA A 104 -7.52 -10.97 6.88
CA ALA A 104 -6.52 -11.43 5.92
C ALA A 104 -7.15 -12.11 4.69
N LYS A 105 -8.21 -12.91 4.87
CA LYS A 105 -8.96 -13.49 3.74
C LYS A 105 -9.71 -12.41 2.96
N ALA A 106 -10.34 -11.46 3.65
CA ALA A 106 -11.02 -10.33 3.04
C ALA A 106 -10.06 -9.49 2.19
N LEU A 107 -8.86 -9.21 2.71
CA LEU A 107 -7.77 -8.58 1.96
C LEU A 107 -7.48 -9.35 0.67
N ARG A 108 -7.22 -10.66 0.77
CA ARG A 108 -6.84 -11.48 -0.39
C ARG A 108 -7.87 -11.42 -1.51
N MET A 109 -9.15 -11.30 -1.18
CA MET A 109 -10.23 -11.11 -2.16
C MET A 109 -10.27 -9.69 -2.73
N SER A 110 -10.12 -8.67 -1.88
CA SER A 110 -10.09 -7.25 -2.27
C SER A 110 -8.86 -6.86 -3.10
N GLY A 111 -7.74 -7.55 -2.90
CA GLY A 111 -6.48 -7.36 -3.63
C GLY A 111 -5.39 -6.66 -2.82
N GLY A 112 -4.19 -7.25 -2.88
CA GLY A 112 -2.95 -6.77 -2.28
C GLY A 112 -1.86 -7.83 -2.42
N ASP A 113 -0.64 -7.42 -2.73
CA ASP A 113 0.47 -8.34 -2.97
C ASP A 113 1.18 -8.73 -1.68
N HIS A 114 1.22 -7.82 -0.70
CA HIS A 114 1.71 -8.07 0.65
C HIS A 114 0.66 -7.66 1.69
N ILE A 115 0.66 -8.31 2.86
CA ILE A 115 -0.06 -7.87 4.07
C ILE A 115 0.82 -8.10 5.29
N HIS A 116 0.87 -7.12 6.20
CA HIS A 116 1.50 -7.31 7.51
C HIS A 116 0.84 -8.46 8.29
N SER A 117 1.62 -9.47 8.68
CA SER A 117 1.13 -10.61 9.49
C SER A 117 1.45 -10.48 10.99
N GLY A 118 2.34 -9.57 11.37
CA GLY A 118 2.89 -9.47 12.72
C GLY A 118 4.16 -10.28 12.88
N ILE A 119 4.88 -10.02 13.96
CA ILE A 119 5.99 -10.85 14.42
C ILE A 119 5.48 -11.79 15.51
N GLN A 120 6.11 -12.96 15.60
CA GLN A 120 5.79 -13.99 16.59
C GLN A 120 6.36 -13.62 17.95
#